data_AF-A0A957QPY1-F1
#
_entry.id   AF-A0A957QPY1-F1
#
_cell.length_a   1.000
_cell.length_b   1.000
_cell.length_c   1.000
_cell.angle_alpha   90.00
_cell.angle_beta   90.00
_cell.angle_gamma   90.00
#
_symmetry.space_group_name_H-M   'P 1'
#
loop_
_entity.id
_entity.type
_entity.pdbx_description
1 polymer ?
#
loop_
_entity_poly.entity_id
_entity_poly.type
_entity_poly.pdbx_seq_one_letter_code
_entity_poly.pdbx_strand_id
1 'polypeptide(L)'
;MTDPKERRRLSKFLSLVLRHKPETVGLVLEPGGWLPIDDLIAGARAQGVPLDRPTLLQIVAENDKRRFALNGDQTRIRASQGHSVPIDLGLMPQQPPPLLYHGTATRFLDSIKIQG
;
A
#
# COMPACT_ATOMS: atom_id res chain seq x y z
N MET A 1 -3.20 -20.22 -11.65
CA MET A 1 -4.11 -19.47 -10.75
C MET A 1 -3.61 -19.63 -9.33
N THR A 2 -3.12 -18.57 -8.72
CA THR A 2 -2.59 -18.53 -7.34
C THR A 2 -3.73 -18.73 -6.33
N ASP A 3 -3.52 -19.45 -5.23
CA ASP A 3 -4.55 -19.70 -4.19
C ASP A 3 -5.08 -18.36 -3.58
N PRO A 4 -6.41 -18.16 -3.39
CA PRO A 4 -6.94 -16.98 -2.70
C PRO A 4 -6.28 -16.65 -1.35
N LYS A 5 -5.90 -17.68 -0.58
CA LYS A 5 -5.21 -17.50 0.70
C LYS A 5 -3.81 -16.90 0.50
N GLU A 6 -3.11 -17.37 -0.53
CA GLU A 6 -1.80 -16.87 -0.92
C GLU A 6 -1.88 -15.43 -1.45
N ARG A 7 -2.85 -15.11 -2.31
CA ARG A 7 -3.09 -13.72 -2.75
C ARG A 7 -3.31 -12.77 -1.58
N ARG A 8 -4.08 -13.19 -0.56
CA ARG A 8 -4.31 -12.39 0.65
C ARG A 8 -3.02 -12.17 1.44
N ARG A 9 -2.15 -13.19 1.53
CA ARG A 9 -0.83 -13.08 2.17
C ARG A 9 0.08 -12.11 1.40
N LEU A 10 0.13 -12.22 0.07
CA LEU A 10 0.91 -11.32 -0.78
C LEU A 10 0.40 -9.87 -0.70
N SER A 11 -0.92 -9.65 -0.68
CA SER A 11 -1.51 -8.31 -0.49
C SER A 11 -1.14 -7.68 0.86
N LYS A 12 -1.08 -8.48 1.93
CA LYS A 12 -0.58 -8.04 3.24
C LYS A 12 0.91 -7.70 3.19
N PHE A 13 1.71 -8.52 2.51
CA PHE A 13 3.14 -8.28 2.32
C PHE A 13 3.40 -6.99 1.54
N LEU A 14 2.69 -6.76 0.43
CA LEU A 14 2.77 -5.50 -0.33
C LEU A 14 2.38 -4.29 0.53
N SER A 15 1.36 -4.45 1.39
CA SER A 15 0.97 -3.38 2.33
C SER A 15 2.07 -3.10 3.35
N LEU A 16 2.78 -4.11 3.86
CA LEU A 16 3.92 -3.94 4.76
C LEU A 16 5.03 -3.14 4.08
N VAL A 17 5.46 -3.58 2.90
CA VAL A 17 6.57 -2.99 2.15
C VAL A 17 6.25 -1.56 1.72
N LEU A 18 5.10 -1.35 1.09
CA LEU A 18 4.75 -0.05 0.47
C LEU A 18 4.32 1.02 1.48
N ARG A 19 4.00 0.66 2.74
CA ARG A 19 3.48 1.62 3.73
C ARG A 19 4.37 1.80 4.94
N HIS A 20 5.13 0.77 5.30
CA HIS A 20 5.75 0.69 6.62
C HIS A 20 7.23 0.38 6.57
N LYS A 21 7.63 -0.62 5.75
CA LYS A 21 8.97 -1.22 5.81
C LYS A 21 9.54 -1.58 4.44
N PRO A 22 9.82 -0.60 3.55
CA PRO A 22 10.43 -0.86 2.25
C PRO A 22 11.81 -1.55 2.37
N GLU A 23 12.53 -1.33 3.47
CA GLU A 23 13.83 -1.93 3.77
C GLU A 23 13.78 -3.45 3.89
N THR A 24 12.59 -4.03 4.14
CA THR A 24 12.39 -5.49 4.20
C THR A 24 12.80 -6.16 2.88
N VAL A 25 12.66 -5.45 1.77
CA VAL A 25 13.06 -5.93 0.43
C VAL A 25 14.30 -5.19 -0.10
N GLY A 26 15.02 -4.48 0.77
CA GLY A 26 16.22 -3.71 0.41
C GLY A 26 15.93 -2.45 -0.39
N LEU A 27 14.71 -1.91 -0.32
CA LEU A 27 14.29 -0.73 -1.09
C LEU A 27 14.01 0.46 -0.17
N VAL A 28 13.92 1.64 -0.78
CA VAL A 28 13.50 2.88 -0.14
C VAL A 28 12.40 3.50 -1.01
N LEU A 29 11.34 4.02 -0.38
CA LEU A 29 10.27 4.68 -1.12
C LEU A 29 10.79 5.94 -1.81
N GLU A 30 10.57 6.03 -3.11
CA GLU A 30 10.81 7.25 -3.89
C GLU A 30 9.76 8.32 -3.58
N PRO A 31 9.99 9.60 -3.96
CA PRO A 31 8.98 10.65 -3.86
C PRO A 31 7.63 10.20 -4.41
N GLY A 32 6.52 10.52 -3.73
CA GLY A 32 5.21 10.00 -4.10
C GLY A 32 4.92 8.57 -3.63
N GLY A 33 5.84 7.91 -2.93
CA GLY A 33 5.68 6.56 -2.37
C GLY A 33 5.93 5.43 -3.38
N TRP A 34 6.61 5.72 -4.49
CA TRP A 34 6.81 4.79 -5.59
C TRP A 34 7.96 3.82 -5.33
N LEU A 35 7.83 2.62 -5.87
CA LEU A 35 8.92 1.65 -6.05
C LEU A 35 8.87 1.06 -7.47
N PRO A 36 10.03 0.78 -8.09
CA PRO A 36 10.10 -0.03 -9.30
C PRO A 36 9.56 -1.45 -9.04
N ILE A 37 8.68 -1.94 -9.92
CA ILE A 37 8.04 -3.25 -9.76
C ILE A 37 9.05 -4.38 -9.85
N ASP A 38 10.02 -4.27 -10.75
CA ASP A 38 11.00 -5.33 -10.97
C ASP A 38 11.94 -5.47 -9.76
N ASP A 39 12.36 -4.35 -9.18
CA ASP A 39 13.15 -4.32 -7.94
C ASP A 39 12.35 -4.88 -6.76
N LEU A 40 11.07 -4.51 -6.65
CA LEU A 40 10.18 -5.06 -5.62
C LEU A 40 10.01 -6.57 -5.75
N ILE A 41 9.86 -7.08 -6.97
CA ILE A 41 9.76 -8.52 -7.23
C ILE A 41 11.07 -9.22 -6.89
N ALA A 42 12.22 -8.66 -7.31
CA ALA A 42 13.54 -9.20 -7.01
C ALA A 42 13.80 -9.27 -5.51
N GLY A 43 13.54 -8.16 -4.79
CA GLY A 43 13.70 -8.09 -3.34
C GLY A 43 12.73 -9.02 -2.60
N ALA A 44 11.48 -9.14 -3.05
CA ALA A 44 10.52 -10.10 -2.48
C ALA A 44 11.00 -11.55 -2.64
N ARG A 45 11.50 -11.92 -3.82
CA ARG A 45 12.03 -13.27 -4.09
C ARG A 45 13.27 -13.57 -3.26
N ALA A 46 14.16 -12.59 -3.08
CA ALA A 46 15.33 -12.73 -2.20
C ALA A 46 14.93 -13.00 -0.74
N GLN A 47 13.77 -12.52 -0.30
CA GLN A 47 13.18 -12.80 1.02
C GLN A 47 12.32 -14.08 1.06
N GLY A 48 12.36 -14.90 0.01
CA GLY A 48 11.58 -16.14 -0.08
C GLY A 48 10.08 -15.93 -0.30
N VAL A 49 9.66 -14.75 -0.76
CA VAL A 49 8.26 -14.47 -1.12
C VAL A 49 8.07 -14.73 -2.62
N PRO A 50 7.21 -15.69 -3.01
CA PRO A 50 6.99 -16.02 -4.42
C PRO A 50 6.08 -14.98 -5.08
N LEU A 51 6.64 -13.81 -5.38
CA LEU A 51 5.98 -12.73 -6.10
C LEU A 51 6.43 -12.74 -7.57
N ASP A 52 5.47 -12.57 -8.47
CA ASP A 52 5.72 -12.32 -9.89
C ASP A 52 4.82 -11.19 -10.39
N ARG A 53 5.13 -10.70 -11.60
CA ARG A 53 4.42 -9.57 -12.20
C ARG A 53 2.94 -9.87 -12.46
N PRO A 54 2.55 -11.02 -13.06
CA PRO A 54 1.14 -11.34 -13.24
C PRO A 54 0.34 -11.36 -11.93
N THR A 55 0.90 -11.97 -10.87
CA THR A 55 0.26 -12.04 -9.56
C THR A 55 0.16 -10.66 -8.92
N LEU A 56 1.20 -9.82 -9.03
CA LEU A 56 1.16 -8.44 -8.54
C LEU A 56 0.06 -7.63 -9.24
N LEU A 57 0.00 -7.68 -10.57
CA LEU A 57 -1.01 -6.96 -11.35
C LEU A 57 -2.42 -7.45 -11.00
N GLN A 58 -2.61 -8.75 -10.81
CA GLN A 58 -3.86 -9.32 -10.35
C GLN A 58 -4.25 -8.80 -8.95
N ILE A 59 -3.32 -8.75 -8.00
CA ILE A 59 -3.57 -8.21 -6.65
C ILE A 59 -3.97 -6.74 -6.69
N VAL A 60 -3.40 -5.95 -7.62
CA VAL A 60 -3.78 -4.54 -7.81
C VAL A 60 -5.19 -4.44 -8.42
N ALA A 61 -5.49 -5.25 -9.44
CA ALA A 61 -6.78 -5.23 -10.14
C ALA A 61 -7.94 -5.70 -9.26
N GLU A 62 -7.74 -6.74 -8.44
CA GLU A 62 -8.73 -7.31 -7.52
C GLU A 62 -8.83 -6.52 -6.19
N ASN A 63 -8.16 -5.37 -6.07
CA ASN A 63 -8.15 -4.61 -4.83
C ASN A 63 -9.41 -3.74 -4.69
N ASP A 64 -10.46 -4.29 -4.07
CA ASP A 64 -11.74 -3.60 -3.81
C ASP A 64 -11.57 -2.21 -3.16
N LYS A 65 -10.51 -2.03 -2.38
CA LYS A 65 -10.24 -0.80 -1.62
C LYS A 65 -9.24 0.13 -2.31
N ARG A 66 -8.85 -0.16 -3.57
CA ARG A 66 -7.86 0.60 -4.37
C ARG A 66 -6.60 0.95 -3.56
N ARG A 67 -6.11 0.00 -2.75
CA ARG A 67 -5.00 0.22 -1.80
C ARG A 67 -3.67 0.49 -2.46
N PHE A 68 -3.53 0.11 -3.72
CA PHE A 68 -2.32 0.23 -4.53
C PHE A 68 -2.64 0.96 -5.83
N ALA A 69 -1.65 1.68 -6.35
CA ALA A 69 -1.72 2.34 -7.64
C ALA A 69 -0.49 1.96 -8.47
N LEU A 70 -0.71 1.79 -9.77
CA LEU A 70 0.34 1.66 -10.79
C LEU A 70 0.52 3.01 -11.47
N ASN A 71 1.72 3.30 -11.95
CA ASN A 71 1.95 4.41 -12.87
C ASN A 71 1.47 4.06 -14.29
N GLY A 72 1.47 5.04 -15.21
CA GLY A 72 0.83 4.91 -16.53
C GLY A 72 1.38 3.80 -17.42
N ASP A 73 2.67 3.51 -17.33
CA ASP A 73 3.39 2.44 -18.02
C ASP A 73 3.49 1.14 -17.21
N GLN A 74 2.90 1.09 -16.02
CA GLN A 74 2.93 -0.06 -15.09
C GLN A 74 4.34 -0.56 -14.77
N THR A 75 5.31 0.34 -14.66
CA THR A 75 6.68 0.04 -14.23
C THR A 75 6.90 0.27 -12.74
N ARG A 76 6.04 1.07 -12.10
CA ARG A 76 6.10 1.42 -10.68
C ARG A 76 4.79 1.17 -9.97
N ILE A 77 4.89 0.90 -8.68
CA ILE A 77 3.76 0.70 -7.77
C ILE A 77 3.93 1.55 -6.50
N ARG A 78 2.82 2.05 -5.96
CA ARG A 78 2.76 2.69 -4.63
C ARG A 78 1.53 2.26 -3.87
N ALA A 79 1.52 2.48 -2.55
CA ALA A 79 0.26 2.48 -1.80
C ALA A 79 -0.48 3.81 -2.01
N SER A 80 -1.81 3.75 -2.09
CA SER A 80 -2.64 4.95 -2.27
C SER A 80 -2.81 5.77 -0.99
N GLN A 81 -2.65 5.12 0.17
CA GLN A 81 -2.84 5.72 1.50
C GLN A 81 -2.30 4.82 2.62
N GLY A 82 -2.14 5.40 3.81
CA GLY A 82 -1.82 4.67 5.04
C GLY A 82 -0.34 4.38 5.27
N HIS A 83 0.53 5.26 4.75
CA HIS A 83 1.96 5.22 5.06
C HIS A 83 2.17 5.61 6.52
N SER A 84 3.05 4.88 7.21
CA SER A 84 3.56 5.29 8.54
C SER A 84 4.91 6.00 8.44
N VAL A 85 5.49 6.04 7.24
CA VAL A 85 6.70 6.78 6.94
C VAL A 85 6.34 8.13 6.33
N PRO A 86 7.11 9.20 6.60
CA PRO A 86 6.85 10.52 6.02
C PRO A 86 7.04 10.46 4.51
N ILE A 87 5.94 10.62 3.77
CA ILE A 87 5.92 10.65 2.31
C ILE A 87 4.94 11.74 1.85
N ASP A 88 5.35 12.54 0.86
CA ASP A 88 4.42 13.39 0.12
C ASP A 88 3.91 12.61 -1.10
N LEU A 89 2.60 12.40 -1.17
CA LEU A 89 1.95 11.70 -2.28
C LEU A 89 1.69 12.60 -3.49
N GLY A 90 1.90 13.92 -3.36
CA GLY A 90 1.59 14.92 -4.39
C GLY A 90 0.09 15.00 -4.70
N LEU A 91 -0.76 14.73 -3.70
CA LEU A 91 -2.21 14.78 -3.89
C LEU A 91 -2.67 16.23 -3.98
N MET A 92 -3.43 16.53 -5.03
CA MET A 92 -4.11 17.82 -5.15
C MET A 92 -5.19 17.91 -4.07
N PRO A 93 -5.22 19.00 -3.28
CA PRO A 93 -6.31 19.26 -2.36
C PRO A 93 -7.66 19.21 -3.09
N GLN A 94 -8.63 18.47 -2.55
CA GLN A 94 -9.98 18.39 -3.08
C GLN A 94 -10.98 18.79 -2.01
N GLN A 95 -12.07 19.43 -2.42
CA GLN A 95 -13.17 19.74 -1.52
C GLN A 95 -13.82 18.42 -1.08
N PRO A 96 -13.82 18.10 0.23
CA PRO A 96 -14.48 16.90 0.70
C PRO A 96 -16.01 17.06 0.62
N PRO A 97 -16.77 15.95 0.63
CA PRO A 97 -18.19 16.00 0.90
C PRO A 97 -18.48 16.70 2.24
N PRO A 98 -19.69 17.27 2.44
CA PRO A 98 -20.05 17.94 3.70
C PRO A 98 -19.93 17.06 4.94
N LEU A 99 -19.99 15.73 4.78
CA LEU A 99 -19.89 14.77 5.85
C LEU A 99 -18.95 13.63 5.48
N LEU A 100 -18.04 13.29 6.41
CA LEU A 100 -17.17 12.13 6.37
C LEU A 100 -17.29 11.36 7.69
N TYR A 101 -16.99 10.07 7.66
CA TYR A 101 -17.05 9.20 8.83
C TYR A 101 -15.68 8.62 9.15
N HIS A 102 -15.36 8.53 10.44
CA HIS A 102 -14.20 7.84 10.96
C HIS A 102 -14.64 6.80 11.99
N GLY A 103 -14.48 5.52 11.67
CA GLY A 103 -14.77 4.43 12.60
C GLY A 103 -13.62 4.22 13.58
N THR A 104 -13.91 4.16 14.88
CA THR A 104 -12.93 3.93 15.95
C THR A 104 -13.43 2.93 16.99
N ALA A 105 -12.53 2.43 17.84
CA ALA A 105 -12.90 1.59 18.97
C ALA A 105 -13.40 2.45 20.15
N THR A 106 -14.41 1.97 20.89
CA THR A 106 -15.04 2.71 22.01
C THR A 106 -14.06 3.22 23.06
N ARG A 107 -13.00 2.45 23.34
CA ARG A 107 -11.92 2.82 24.26
C ARG A 107 -11.14 4.10 23.88
N PHE A 108 -11.23 4.56 22.63
CA PHE A 108 -10.56 5.77 22.17
C PHE A 108 -11.46 7.01 22.18
N LEU A 109 -12.75 6.86 22.53
CA LEU A 109 -13.73 7.96 22.43
C LEU A 109 -13.36 9.16 23.30
N ASP A 110 -12.94 8.93 24.54
CA ASP A 110 -12.61 10.03 25.45
C ASP A 110 -11.40 10.82 24.95
N SER A 111 -10.36 10.12 24.48
CA SER A 111 -9.17 10.76 23.89
C SER A 111 -9.54 11.56 22.64
N ILE A 112 -10.33 11.00 21.74
CA ILE A 112 -10.75 11.65 20.49
C ILE A 112 -11.59 12.90 20.77
N LYS A 113 -12.50 12.86 21.76
CA LYS A 113 -13.29 14.03 22.15
C LYS A 113 -12.44 15.17 22.71
N ILE A 114 -11.33 14.86 23.36
CA ILE A 114 -10.43 15.86 23.98
C ILE A 114 -9.43 16.40 22.96
N GLN A 115 -8.89 15.55 22.07
CA GLN A 115 -7.70 15.87 21.27
C GLN A 115 -7.97 16.01 19.76
N GLY A 116 -9.10 15.49 19.26
CA GLY A 116 -9.38 15.39 17.83
C GLY A 116 -8.89 14.09 17.22
#